data_AF-A0A1G8WFR1-F1
#
_entry.id   AF-A0A1G8WFR1-F1
#
_cell.length_a   1.000
_cell.length_b   1.000
_cell.length_c   1.000
_cell.angle_alpha   90.00
_cell.angle_beta   90.00
_cell.angle_gamma   90.00
#
_symmetry.space_group_name_H-M   'P 1'
#
loop_
_entity.id
_entity.type
_entity.pdbx_description
1 polymer ?
#
loop_
_entity_poly.entity_id
_entity_poly.type
_entity_poly.pdbx_seq_one_letter_code
_entity_poly.pdbx_strand_id
1 'polypeptide(L)' 'MKDIEHPEISRVNRTGLNNWKDDNLFGYDAGDNEVFVGDEIYWFDEEEFYLKETLNEAGQLMATRHGGQLKIAGISI' A
#
# COMPACT_ATOMS: atom_id res chain seq x y z
N MET A 1 -28.37 -3.58 43.21
CA MET A 1 -27.29 -3.19 42.29
C MET A 1 -27.88 -3.29 40.90
N LYS A 2 -27.87 -2.21 40.11
CA LYS A 2 -28.45 -2.23 38.76
C LYS A 2 -27.35 -2.69 37.80
N ASP A 3 -27.54 -3.84 37.20
CA ASP A 3 -26.69 -4.35 36.13
C ASP A 3 -26.76 -3.39 34.95
N ILE A 4 -25.64 -2.75 34.64
CA ILE A 4 -25.49 -1.90 33.47
C ILE A 4 -25.21 -2.86 32.32
N GLU A 5 -26.25 -3.23 31.56
CA GLU A 5 -26.09 -3.98 30.32
C GLU A 5 -25.16 -3.18 29.39
N HIS A 6 -24.03 -3.78 29.02
CA HIS A 6 -23.15 -3.21 28.00
C HIS A 6 -23.92 -3.16 26.67
N PRO A 7 -23.86 -2.04 25.92
CA PRO A 7 -24.50 -1.99 24.62
C PRO A 7 -23.87 -3.03 23.70
N GLU A 8 -24.68 -3.94 23.17
CA GLU A 8 -24.26 -4.88 22.15
C GLU A 8 -23.64 -4.10 20.99
N ILE A 9 -22.34 -4.33 20.75
CA ILE A 9 -21.66 -3.83 19.57
C ILE A 9 -22.30 -4.57 18.39
N SER A 10 -23.25 -3.92 17.72
CA SER A 10 -23.72 -4.38 16.43
C SER A 10 -22.54 -4.29 15.48
N ARG A 11 -21.90 -5.44 15.21
CA ARG A 11 -21.05 -5.60 14.03
C ARG A 11 -21.95 -5.38 12.84
N VAL A 12 -22.01 -4.13 12.38
CA VAL A 12 -22.57 -3.82 11.08
C VAL A 12 -21.68 -4.58 10.10
N ASN A 13 -22.19 -5.70 9.58
CA ASN A 13 -21.63 -6.34 8.40
C ASN A 13 -21.72 -5.28 7.31
N ARG A 14 -20.67 -4.48 7.19
CA ARG A 14 -20.47 -3.60 6.05
C ARG A 14 -20.34 -4.56 4.88
N THR A 15 -21.44 -4.75 4.15
CA THR A 15 -21.42 -5.31 2.82
C THR A 15 -20.66 -4.31 1.96
N GLY A 16 -19.34 -4.28 2.12
CA GLY A 16 -18.46 -3.51 1.27
C GLY A 16 -18.70 -4.04 -0.13
N LEU A 17 -19.18 -3.15 -1.01
CA LEU A 17 -19.10 -3.33 -2.45
C LEU A 17 -17.82 -4.11 -2.76
N ASN A 18 -17.93 -5.20 -3.54
CA ASN A 18 -16.77 -5.90 -4.08
C ASN A 18 -15.72 -4.87 -4.50
N ASN A 19 -14.64 -4.79 -3.73
CA ASN A 19 -13.55 -3.85 -3.96
C ASN A 19 -12.79 -4.38 -5.16
N TRP A 20 -13.25 -4.05 -6.37
CA TRP A 20 -12.51 -4.27 -7.61
C TRP A 20 -11.07 -3.70 -7.57
N LYS A 21 -10.80 -2.79 -6.63
CA LYS A 21 -9.46 -2.29 -6.29
C LYS A 21 -8.60 -3.27 -5.49
N ASP A 22 -9.19 -4.09 -4.62
CA ASP A 22 -8.44 -5.09 -3.82
C ASP A 22 -7.85 -6.18 -4.72
N ASP A 23 -8.53 -6.54 -5.81
CA ASP A 23 -8.07 -7.58 -6.75
C ASP A 23 -6.72 -7.23 -7.44
N ASN A 24 -6.31 -5.95 -7.41
CA ASN A 24 -5.07 -5.48 -8.02
C ASN A 24 -4.12 -4.80 -7.02
N LEU A 25 -4.37 -4.89 -5.70
CA LEU A 25 -3.46 -4.32 -4.71
C LEU A 25 -2.17 -5.16 -4.67
N PHE A 26 -1.04 -4.53 -4.96
CA PHE A 26 0.29 -5.15 -4.85
C PHE A 26 0.77 -5.14 -3.39
N GLY A 27 0.56 -4.04 -2.68
CA GLY A 27 0.93 -3.89 -1.28
C GLY A 27 0.94 -2.43 -0.84
N TYR A 28 1.61 -2.17 0.29
CA TYR A 28 1.83 -0.82 0.81
C TYR A 28 3.32 -0.51 0.71
N ASP A 29 3.64 0.68 0.20
CA ASP A 29 5.02 1.16 0.18
C ASP A 29 5.52 1.53 1.58
N ALA A 30 6.82 1.82 1.73
CA ALA A 30 7.39 2.20 3.02
C ALA A 30 6.84 3.53 3.58
N GLY A 31 6.06 4.29 2.81
CA GLY A 31 5.32 5.47 3.22
C GLY A 31 3.83 5.21 3.52
N ASP A 32 3.41 3.95 3.61
CA ASP A 32 2.02 3.51 3.83
C ASP A 32 1.07 3.92 2.67
N ASN A 33 1.61 4.10 1.46
CA ASN A 33 0.81 4.37 0.27
C ASN A 33 0.40 3.05 -0.40
N GLU A 34 -0.86 2.98 -0.83
CA GLU A 34 -1.37 1.85 -1.62
C GLU A 34 -0.65 1.78 -2.97
N VAL A 35 -0.08 0.62 -3.28
CA VAL A 35 0.55 0.33 -4.57
C VAL A 35 -0.25 -0.75 -5.26
N PHE A 36 -0.60 -0.52 -6.52
CA PHE A 36 -1.34 -1.45 -7.36
C PHE A 36 -0.42 -2.14 -8.36
N VAL A 37 -0.83 -3.32 -8.82
CA VAL A 37 -0.13 -4.04 -9.90
C VAL A 37 -0.11 -3.17 -11.16
N GLY A 38 1.08 -2.98 -11.74
CA GLY A 38 1.31 -2.10 -12.88
C GLY A 38 1.90 -0.72 -12.53
N ASP A 39 1.94 -0.35 -11.25
CA ASP A 39 2.53 0.92 -10.82
C ASP A 39 4.06 0.90 -10.90
N GLU A 40 4.66 2.07 -11.13
CA GLU A 40 6.10 2.25 -11.12
C GLU A 40 6.60 2.42 -9.67
N ILE A 41 7.51 1.53 -9.25
CA ILE A 41 8.08 1.54 -7.90
C ILE A 41 9.61 1.58 -7.94
N TYR A 42 10.22 2.22 -6.94
CA TYR A 42 11.63 2.04 -6.62
C TYR A 42 11.77 0.88 -5.64
N TRP A 43 12.31 -0.24 -6.10
CA TRP A 43 12.56 -1.44 -5.30
C TRP A 43 13.98 -1.43 -4.74
N PHE A 44 14.14 -1.74 -3.46
CA PHE A 44 15.41 -1.87 -2.76
C PHE A 44 15.68 -3.34 -2.42
N ASP A 45 16.96 -3.74 -2.35
CA ASP A 45 17.36 -5.14 -2.14
C ASP A 45 16.87 -5.74 -0.80
N GLU A 46 16.40 -4.91 0.13
CA GLU A 46 15.88 -5.27 1.46
C GLU A 46 14.34 -5.44 1.50
N GLU A 47 13.70 -5.77 0.37
CA GLU A 47 12.23 -5.91 0.21
C GLU A 47 11.42 -4.61 0.44
N GLU A 48 12.07 -3.50 0.72
CA GLU A 48 11.43 -2.18 0.77
C GLU A 48 11.20 -1.63 -0.63
N PHE A 49 10.06 -0.97 -0.83
CA PHE A 49 9.79 -0.23 -2.06
C PHE A 49 9.07 1.08 -1.77
N TYR A 50 9.21 2.02 -2.71
CA TYR A 50 8.55 3.31 -2.69
C TYR A 50 7.80 3.55 -4.00
N LEU A 51 6.58 4.05 -3.92
CA LEU A 51 5.79 4.39 -5.09
C LEU A 51 6.39 5.62 -5.79
N LYS A 52 6.68 5.54 -7.09
CA LYS A 52 7.32 6.65 -7.81
C LYS A 52 6.48 7.92 -7.81
N GLU A 53 5.15 7.79 -7.89
CA GLU A 53 4.24 8.95 -7.99
C GLU A 53 4.21 9.79 -6.70
N THR A 54 4.52 9.19 -5.55
CA THR A 54 4.54 9.87 -4.25
C THR A 54 5.85 10.62 -4.02
N LEU A 55 6.90 10.29 -4.80
CA LEU A 55 8.20 10.94 -4.74
C LEU A 55 8.27 12.13 -5.68
N ASN A 56 8.67 13.28 -5.13
CA ASN A 56 9.08 14.42 -5.94
C ASN A 56 10.43 14.15 -6.65
N GLU A 57 10.86 15.05 -7.53
CA GLU A 57 12.10 14.89 -8.32
C GLU A 57 13.34 14.61 -7.46
N ALA A 58 13.45 15.27 -6.30
CA ALA A 58 14.54 15.02 -5.36
C ALA A 58 14.47 13.63 -4.73
N GLY A 59 13.26 13.16 -4.38
CA GLY A 59 13.03 11.82 -3.85
C GLY A 59 13.38 10.72 -4.85
N GLN A 60 13.00 10.88 -6.11
CA GLN A 60 13.34 9.94 -7.19
C GLN A 60 14.86 9.87 -7.43
N LEU A 61 15.54 11.02 -7.39
CA LEU A 61 17.00 11.09 -7.49
C LEU A 61 17.68 10.38 -6.32
N MET A 62 17.20 10.59 -5.08
CA MET A 62 17.72 9.91 -3.90
C MET A 62 17.50 8.41 -3.98
N ALA A 63 16.30 7.95 -4.34
CA ALA A 63 16.00 6.54 -4.49
C ALA A 63 16.99 5.86 -5.47
N THR A 64 17.20 6.48 -6.63
CA THR A 64 18.15 5.98 -7.64
C THR A 64 19.60 5.97 -7.12
N ARG A 65 20.04 7.01 -6.40
CA ARG A 65 21.39 7.11 -5.86
C ARG A 65 21.67 6.12 -4.74
N HIS A 66 20.65 5.77 -3.97
CA HIS A 66 20.73 4.83 -2.85
C HIS A 66 20.48 3.37 -3.26
N GLY A 67 20.48 3.07 -4.56
CA GLY A 67 20.39 1.70 -5.07
C GLY A 67 18.97 1.23 -5.39
N GLY A 68 17.97 2.12 -5.35
CA GLY A 68 16.61 1.83 -5.76
C GLY A 68 16.55 1.53 -7.26
N GLN A 69 16.00 0.36 -7.59
CA GLN A 69 15.79 -0.10 -8.96
C GLN A 69 14.36 0.21 -9.39
N LEU A 70 14.20 0.91 -10.51
CA LEU A 70 12.87 1.15 -11.07
C LEU A 70 12.29 -0.17 -11.60
N LYS A 71 11.15 -0.58 -11.06
CA LYS A 71 10.40 -1.78 -11.45
C LYS A 71 8.93 -1.47 -11.60
N ILE A 72 8.19 -2.40 -12.22
CA ILE A 72 6.74 -2.37 -12.26
C ILE A 72 6.20 -3.33 -11.21
N ALA A 73 5.35 -2.84 -10.33
CA ALA A 73 4.71 -3.61 -9.28
C ALA A 73 3.95 -4.82 -9.85
N GLY A 74 4.17 -6.00 -9.28
CA GLY A 74 3.53 -7.25 -9.70
C GLY A 74 4.00 -7.83 -11.03
N ILE A 75 4.94 -7.19 -11.75
CA ILE A 75 5.53 -7.73 -12.98
C ILE A 75 6.99 -8.09 -12.70
N SER A 76 7.26 -9.38 -12.51
CA SER A 76 8.64 -9.90 -12.56
C SER A 76 9.05 -10.09 -14.03
N ILE A 77 10.10 -9.40 -14.45
CA ILE A 77 10.73 -9.54 -15.78
C ILE A 77 11.89 -10.52 -15.69
#